data_AF-A0A2M8QUX7-F1
#
_entry.id   AF-A0A2M8QUX7-F1
#
_cell.length_a   1.000
_cell.length_b   1.000
_cell.length_c   1.000
_cell.angle_alpha   90.00
_cell.angle_beta   90.00
_cell.angle_gamma   90.00
#
_symmetry.space_group_name_H-M   'P 1'
#
loop_
_entity.id
_entity.type
_entity.pdbx_description
1 polymer ?
#
loop_
_entity_poly.entity_id
_entity_poly.type
_entity_poly.pdbx_seq_one_letter_code
_entity_poly.pdbx_strand_id
1 'polypeptide(L)'
;MSVAVGLLVAALATNPDRWIDDYGRASAKAVVGECLTEARRALSDPLGCVRRALDICENEHGTYQRAMNDCATFSRLAWEARRATVAKQLMAAQQVSANFHSPDRLIALLAESEKHWDAWNSTDCEMQAALSEGGTFHRFARDMCLSDHAAYRTLELEALAEDWGKIFTVDGL
;
A
#
# COMPACT_ATOMS: atom_id res chain seq x y z
N MET A 1 59.23 -30.66 -5.40
CA MET A 1 57.91 -30.67 -4.73
C MET A 1 57.32 -29.29 -4.90
N SER A 2 56.36 -29.11 -5.82
CA SER A 2 55.65 -27.83 -6.03
C SER A 2 54.19 -28.06 -5.70
N VAL A 3 53.69 -27.40 -4.66
CA VAL A 3 52.27 -27.41 -4.31
C VAL A 3 51.65 -26.14 -4.87
N ALA A 4 50.64 -26.32 -5.73
CA ALA A 4 49.83 -25.27 -6.31
C ALA A 4 48.95 -24.62 -5.24
N VAL A 5 48.97 -23.30 -5.14
CA VAL A 5 48.01 -22.52 -4.35
C VAL A 5 46.97 -21.98 -5.33
N GLY A 6 45.85 -22.69 -5.48
CA GLY A 6 44.68 -22.19 -6.17
C GLY A 6 43.87 -21.31 -5.23
N LEU A 7 43.85 -20.00 -5.47
CA LEU A 7 42.89 -19.08 -4.84
C LEU A 7 41.51 -19.32 -5.48
N LEU A 8 40.57 -19.87 -4.72
CA LEU A 8 39.15 -19.76 -5.04
C LEU A 8 38.67 -18.38 -4.60
N VAL A 9 38.37 -17.51 -5.56
CA VAL A 9 37.58 -16.29 -5.32
C VAL A 9 36.11 -16.71 -5.39
N ALA A 10 35.47 -16.85 -4.23
CA ALA A 10 34.02 -16.96 -4.16
C ALA A 10 33.43 -15.58 -4.49
N ALA A 11 32.90 -15.43 -5.71
CA ALA A 11 32.11 -14.26 -6.07
C ALA A 11 30.88 -14.24 -5.16
N LEU A 12 30.83 -13.27 -4.24
CA LEU A 12 29.62 -12.92 -3.51
C LEU A 12 28.61 -12.46 -4.56
N ALA A 13 27.67 -13.33 -4.93
CA ALA A 13 26.52 -12.94 -5.72
C ALA A 13 25.75 -11.91 -4.89
N THR A 14 25.91 -10.63 -5.23
CA THR A 14 25.02 -9.58 -4.74
C THR A 14 23.63 -9.95 -5.24
N ASN A 15 22.72 -10.29 -4.32
CA ASN A 15 21.32 -10.44 -4.67
C ASN A 15 20.90 -9.16 -5.42
N PRO A 16 20.33 -9.26 -6.64
CA PRO A 16 19.90 -8.09 -7.35
C PRO A 16 18.88 -7.36 -6.48
N ASP A 17 19.10 -6.06 -6.32
CA ASP A 17 18.21 -5.19 -5.57
C ASP A 17 16.82 -5.22 -6.19
N ARG A 18 15.85 -5.79 -5.47
CA ARG A 18 14.46 -5.92 -5.94
C ARG A 18 13.64 -4.65 -5.76
N TRP A 19 14.20 -3.63 -5.12
CA TRP A 19 13.55 -2.36 -4.81
C TRP A 19 13.97 -1.27 -5.78
N ILE A 20 14.02 -1.60 -7.06
CA ILE A 20 14.28 -0.65 -8.14
C ILE A 20 13.14 -0.69 -9.15
N ASP A 21 12.80 0.48 -9.69
CA ASP A 21 11.85 0.67 -10.79
C ASP A 21 10.52 -0.12 -10.62
N ASP A 22 10.19 -0.96 -11.60
CA ASP A 22 8.96 -1.74 -11.67
C ASP A 22 8.97 -2.90 -10.68
N TYR A 23 10.15 -3.43 -10.36
CA TYR A 23 10.31 -4.50 -9.36
C TYR A 23 10.00 -3.99 -7.94
N GLY A 24 10.38 -2.76 -7.61
CA GLY A 24 10.06 -2.16 -6.32
C GLY A 24 8.55 -1.98 -6.14
N ARG A 25 7.84 -1.55 -7.19
CA ARG A 25 6.37 -1.44 -7.17
C ARG A 25 5.69 -2.79 -6.99
N ALA A 26 6.15 -3.82 -7.70
CA ALA A 26 5.61 -5.16 -7.57
C ALA A 26 5.88 -5.76 -6.18
N SER A 27 7.08 -5.54 -5.64
CA SER A 27 7.48 -6.01 -4.31
C SER A 27 6.64 -5.35 -3.21
N ALA A 28 6.44 -4.03 -3.25
CA ALA A 28 5.57 -3.33 -2.29
C ALA A 28 4.14 -3.88 -2.31
N LYS A 29 3.57 -4.10 -3.50
CA LYS A 29 2.22 -4.68 -3.65
C LYS A 29 2.14 -6.09 -3.07
N ALA A 30 3.17 -6.92 -3.29
CA ALA A 30 3.23 -8.27 -2.73
C ALA A 30 3.28 -8.23 -1.19
N VAL A 31 4.16 -7.40 -0.62
CA VAL A 31 4.28 -7.23 0.84
C VAL A 31 2.96 -6.78 1.48
N VAL A 32 2.30 -5.77 0.91
CA VAL A 32 0.99 -5.29 1.42
C VAL A 32 -0.04 -6.41 1.34
N GLY A 33 -0.11 -7.13 0.22
CA GLY A 33 -1.05 -8.25 0.04
C GLY A 33 -0.82 -9.38 1.05
N GLU A 34 0.42 -9.82 1.20
CA GLU A 34 0.83 -10.86 2.13
C GLU A 34 0.51 -10.48 3.58
N CYS A 35 0.87 -9.26 3.99
CA CYS A 35 0.60 -8.77 5.33
C CYS A 35 -0.90 -8.77 5.66
N LEU A 36 -1.75 -8.29 4.75
CA LEU A 36 -3.20 -8.25 4.98
C LEU A 36 -3.83 -9.65 4.95
N THR A 37 -3.27 -10.59 4.19
CA THR A 37 -3.68 -11.99 4.24
C THR A 37 -3.28 -12.64 5.56
N GLU A 38 -2.07 -12.37 6.05
CA GLU A 38 -1.60 -12.83 7.35
C GLU A 38 -2.46 -12.26 8.48
N ALA A 39 -2.70 -10.95 8.49
CA ALA A 39 -3.49 -10.29 9.52
C ALA A 39 -4.91 -10.87 9.64
N ARG A 40 -5.56 -11.14 8.49
CA ARG A 40 -6.86 -11.80 8.45
C ARG A 40 -6.82 -13.25 8.96
N ARG A 41 -5.80 -14.02 8.58
CA ARG A 41 -5.64 -15.42 9.06
C ARG A 41 -5.34 -15.51 10.54
N ALA A 42 -4.55 -14.57 11.06
CA ALA A 42 -4.13 -14.51 12.45
C ALA A 42 -5.14 -13.80 13.36
N LEU A 43 -6.21 -13.22 12.79
CA LEU A 43 -7.14 -12.32 13.50
C LEU A 43 -6.40 -11.17 14.23
N SER A 44 -5.33 -10.68 13.62
CA SER A 44 -4.53 -9.58 14.16
C SER A 44 -4.93 -8.24 13.56
N ASP A 45 -4.46 -7.16 14.17
CA ASP A 45 -4.74 -5.80 13.72
C ASP A 45 -4.12 -5.51 12.33
N PRO A 46 -4.94 -5.24 11.29
CA PRO A 46 -4.43 -4.92 9.95
C PRO A 46 -3.68 -3.58 9.91
N LEU A 47 -3.80 -2.72 10.93
CA LEU A 47 -2.99 -1.50 11.03
C LEU A 47 -1.48 -1.80 11.10
N GLY A 48 -1.09 -3.00 11.55
CA GLY A 48 0.30 -3.46 11.50
C GLY A 48 0.89 -3.54 10.08
N CYS A 49 0.06 -3.48 9.04
CA CYS A 49 0.50 -3.52 7.65
C CYS A 49 0.83 -2.17 7.04
N VAL A 50 0.38 -1.05 7.64
CA VAL A 50 0.42 0.30 7.02
C VAL A 50 1.82 0.65 6.50
N ARG A 51 2.87 0.41 7.30
CA ARG A 51 4.26 0.72 6.95
C ARG A 51 5.10 -0.48 6.56
N ARG A 52 4.51 -1.68 6.46
CA ARG A 52 5.27 -2.93 6.28
C ARG A 52 6.09 -2.94 4.98
N ALA A 53 5.55 -2.41 3.89
CA ALA A 53 6.26 -2.32 2.61
C ALA A 53 7.44 -1.36 2.67
N LEU A 54 7.27 -0.20 3.32
CA LEU A 54 8.36 0.73 3.58
C LEU A 54 9.45 0.08 4.42
N ASP A 55 9.08 -0.50 5.57
CA ASP A 55 10.04 -1.07 6.52
C ASP A 55 10.89 -2.18 5.88
N ILE A 56 10.26 -3.07 5.11
CA ILE A 56 11.00 -4.13 4.39
C ILE A 56 11.88 -3.52 3.30
N CYS A 57 11.37 -2.54 2.55
CA CYS A 57 12.17 -1.85 1.54
C CYS A 57 13.39 -1.17 2.14
N GLU A 58 13.26 -0.38 3.20
CA GLU A 58 14.39 0.31 3.82
C GLU A 58 15.43 -0.66 4.40
N ASN A 59 14.99 -1.80 4.92
CA ASN A 59 15.89 -2.85 5.43
C ASN A 59 16.71 -3.54 4.32
N GLU A 60 16.17 -3.63 3.09
CA GLU A 60 16.78 -4.35 1.98
C GLU A 60 17.48 -3.44 0.96
N HIS A 61 16.87 -2.28 0.68
CA HIS A 61 17.30 -1.27 -0.29
C HIS A 61 18.18 -0.19 0.36
N GLY A 62 18.00 0.06 1.66
CA GLY A 62 18.77 1.00 2.46
C GLY A 62 17.99 2.26 2.86
N THR A 63 18.64 3.07 3.71
CA THR A 63 18.07 4.27 4.34
C THR A 63 18.78 5.56 3.93
N TYR A 64 19.52 5.55 2.81
CA TYR A 64 20.02 6.80 2.23
C TYR A 64 18.86 7.52 1.51
N GLN A 65 18.96 8.85 1.42
CA GLN A 65 17.84 9.71 1.00
C GLN A 65 17.15 9.31 -0.32
N ARG A 66 17.89 8.77 -1.30
CA ARG A 66 17.30 8.26 -2.54
C ARG A 66 16.51 6.96 -2.28
N ALA A 67 17.10 5.99 -1.60
CA ALA A 67 16.41 4.74 -1.25
C ALA A 67 15.15 4.99 -0.40
N MET A 68 15.22 5.88 0.60
CA MET A 68 14.03 6.26 1.38
C MET A 68 12.92 6.84 0.50
N ASN A 69 13.27 7.72 -0.43
CA ASN A 69 12.31 8.29 -1.38
C ASN A 69 11.69 7.23 -2.28
N ASP A 70 12.49 6.28 -2.76
CA ASP A 70 12.02 5.19 -3.62
C ASP A 70 11.10 4.25 -2.82
N CYS A 71 11.49 3.85 -1.61
CA CYS A 71 10.68 3.03 -0.70
C CYS A 71 9.34 3.70 -0.34
N ALA A 72 9.34 5.00 0.00
CA ALA A 72 8.11 5.75 0.27
C ALA A 72 7.21 5.82 -0.97
N THR A 73 7.78 6.09 -2.16
CA THR A 73 7.05 6.07 -3.43
C THR A 73 6.44 4.69 -3.70
N PHE A 74 7.18 3.59 -3.51
CA PHE A 74 6.67 2.24 -3.75
C PHE A 74 5.54 1.87 -2.80
N SER A 75 5.70 2.18 -1.51
CA SER A 75 4.66 1.96 -0.50
C SER A 75 3.38 2.74 -0.84
N ARG A 76 3.52 4.03 -1.19
CA ARG A 76 2.39 4.88 -1.62
C ARG A 76 1.65 4.27 -2.79
N LEU A 77 2.36 3.92 -3.87
CA LEU A 77 1.74 3.39 -5.09
C LEU A 77 1.05 2.03 -4.83
N ALA A 78 1.60 1.20 -3.96
CA ALA A 78 0.98 -0.08 -3.59
C ALA A 78 -0.36 0.14 -2.88
N TRP A 79 -0.40 1.06 -1.91
CA TRP A 79 -1.63 1.39 -1.18
C TRP A 79 -2.65 2.13 -2.03
N GLU A 80 -2.25 3.10 -2.86
CA GLU A 80 -3.15 3.78 -3.80
C GLU A 80 -3.81 2.79 -4.78
N ALA A 81 -3.02 1.87 -5.35
CA ALA A 81 -3.55 0.85 -6.25
C ALA A 81 -4.52 -0.10 -5.56
N ARG A 82 -4.26 -0.44 -4.28
CA ARG A 82 -5.16 -1.27 -3.49
C ARG A 82 -6.45 -0.54 -3.17
N ARG A 83 -6.39 0.71 -2.67
CA ARG A 83 -7.56 1.56 -2.42
C ARG A 83 -8.46 1.62 -3.65
N ALA A 84 -7.87 1.94 -4.81
CA ALA A 84 -8.61 2.03 -6.06
C ALA A 84 -9.29 0.70 -6.45
N THR A 85 -8.64 -0.43 -6.17
CA THR A 85 -9.22 -1.76 -6.40
C THR A 85 -10.40 -2.01 -5.49
N VAL A 86 -10.28 -1.76 -4.18
CA VAL A 86 -11.36 -1.98 -3.20
C VAL A 86 -12.53 -1.04 -3.46
N ALA A 87 -12.28 0.26 -3.70
CA ALA A 87 -13.31 1.22 -4.05
C ALA A 87 -14.07 0.79 -5.31
N LYS A 88 -13.36 0.36 -6.36
CA LYS A 88 -13.98 -0.16 -7.58
C LYS A 88 -14.84 -1.40 -7.32
N GLN A 89 -14.37 -2.33 -6.49
CA GLN A 89 -15.12 -3.53 -6.13
C GLN A 89 -16.40 -3.19 -5.36
N LEU A 90 -16.32 -2.30 -4.37
CA LEU A 90 -17.48 -1.80 -3.62
C LEU A 90 -18.51 -1.11 -4.52
N MET A 91 -18.08 -0.24 -5.43
CA MET A 91 -18.97 0.44 -6.37
C MET A 91 -19.59 -0.52 -7.40
N ALA A 92 -18.92 -1.64 -7.69
CA ALA A 92 -19.38 -2.67 -8.62
C ALA A 92 -20.20 -3.78 -7.95
N ALA A 93 -20.26 -3.83 -6.63
CA ALA A 93 -21.01 -4.85 -5.89
C ALA A 93 -22.50 -4.76 -6.25
N GLN A 94 -22.94 -5.66 -7.13
CA GLN A 94 -24.33 -5.74 -7.57
C GLN A 94 -25.22 -6.33 -6.47
N GLN A 95 -26.45 -5.85 -6.43
CA GLN A 95 -27.46 -6.14 -5.42
C GLN A 95 -27.88 -7.62 -5.46
N VAL A 96 -27.54 -8.39 -4.42
CA VAL A 96 -28.09 -9.76 -4.24
C VAL A 96 -29.17 -9.81 -3.13
N SER A 97 -29.37 -8.73 -2.37
CA SER A 97 -30.29 -8.70 -1.22
C SER A 97 -31.48 -7.77 -1.46
N ALA A 98 -32.68 -8.35 -1.48
CA ALA A 98 -33.97 -7.64 -1.58
C ALA A 98 -34.28 -6.73 -0.38
N ASN A 99 -33.44 -6.73 0.66
CA ASN A 99 -33.67 -6.03 1.93
C ASN A 99 -33.02 -4.64 1.99
N PHE A 100 -32.34 -4.19 0.93
CA PHE A 100 -31.63 -2.93 0.94
C PHE A 100 -32.30 -1.88 0.06
N HIS A 101 -32.94 -0.89 0.68
CA HIS A 101 -33.56 0.22 -0.04
C HIS A 101 -32.47 1.21 -0.53
N SER A 102 -32.47 1.50 -1.84
CA SER A 102 -31.60 2.49 -2.52
C SER A 102 -30.07 2.25 -2.53
N PRO A 103 -29.57 1.07 -2.92
CA PRO A 103 -28.14 0.80 -3.15
C PRO A 103 -27.45 1.80 -4.10
N ASP A 104 -28.13 2.28 -5.14
CA ASP A 104 -27.59 3.32 -6.04
C ASP A 104 -27.22 4.60 -5.28
N ARG A 105 -28.01 4.95 -4.24
CA ARG A 105 -27.72 6.09 -3.37
C ARG A 105 -26.46 5.86 -2.54
N LEU A 106 -26.26 4.66 -1.99
CA LEU A 106 -25.06 4.34 -1.23
C LEU A 106 -23.81 4.34 -2.12
N ILE A 107 -23.90 3.78 -3.32
CA ILE A 107 -22.81 3.82 -4.30
C ILE A 107 -22.47 5.27 -4.67
N ALA A 108 -23.49 6.12 -4.89
CA ALA A 108 -23.28 7.54 -5.14
C ALA A 108 -22.61 8.26 -3.95
N LEU A 109 -23.02 7.94 -2.71
CA LEU A 109 -22.39 8.48 -1.49
C LEU A 109 -20.93 8.02 -1.35
N LEU A 110 -20.63 6.76 -1.67
CA LEU A 110 -19.27 6.23 -1.66
C LEU A 110 -18.42 6.94 -2.71
N ALA A 111 -18.93 7.12 -3.93
CA ALA A 111 -18.24 7.83 -4.99
C ALA A 111 -17.94 9.29 -4.61
N GLU A 112 -18.90 10.01 -4.02
CA GLU A 112 -18.66 11.37 -3.55
C GLU A 112 -17.68 11.40 -2.36
N SER A 113 -17.73 10.40 -1.48
CA SER A 113 -16.77 10.26 -0.38
C SER A 113 -15.34 10.06 -0.89
N GLU A 114 -15.12 9.21 -1.90
CA GLU A 114 -13.79 9.00 -2.50
C GLU A 114 -13.27 10.28 -3.17
N LYS A 115 -14.15 11.01 -3.86
CA LYS A 115 -13.79 12.29 -4.50
C LYS A 115 -13.39 13.35 -3.48
N HIS A 116 -14.13 13.48 -2.37
CA HIS A 116 -13.75 14.39 -1.29
C HIS A 116 -12.44 13.97 -0.62
N TRP A 117 -12.23 12.67 -0.43
CA TRP A 117 -10.98 12.14 0.11
C TRP A 117 -9.79 12.47 -0.82
N ASP A 118 -9.92 12.29 -2.13
CA ASP A 118 -8.86 12.61 -3.11
C ASP A 118 -8.49 14.10 -3.08
N ALA A 119 -9.50 14.98 -2.97
CA ALA A 119 -9.29 16.42 -2.91
C ALA A 119 -8.59 16.88 -1.62
N TRP A 120 -8.94 16.25 -0.48
CA TRP A 120 -8.33 16.53 0.81
C TRP A 120 -6.91 15.97 0.92
N ASN A 121 -6.71 14.71 0.55
CA ASN A 121 -5.50 13.93 0.82
C ASN A 121 -4.22 14.61 0.29
N SER A 122 -4.23 15.06 -0.98
CA SER A 122 -3.05 15.72 -1.54
C SER A 122 -2.75 17.03 -0.83
N THR A 123 -3.76 17.86 -0.54
CA THR A 123 -3.56 19.17 0.09
C THR A 123 -3.06 19.01 1.52
N ASP A 124 -3.59 18.05 2.25
CA ASP A 124 -3.16 17.74 3.61
C ASP A 124 -1.69 17.28 3.65
N CYS A 125 -1.32 16.33 2.78
CA CYS A 125 0.06 15.85 2.73
C CYS A 125 1.07 16.89 2.23
N GLU A 126 0.67 17.82 1.34
CA GLU A 126 1.51 18.97 1.00
C GLU A 126 1.74 19.88 2.21
N MET A 127 0.68 20.18 2.98
CA MET A 127 0.77 20.99 4.20
C MET A 127 1.69 20.33 5.23
N GLN A 128 1.55 19.02 5.46
CA GLN A 128 2.42 18.27 6.38
C GLN A 128 3.88 18.28 5.91
N ALA A 129 4.11 18.05 4.61
CA ALA A 129 5.46 18.03 4.03
C ALA A 129 6.09 19.44 3.97
N ALA A 130 5.31 20.51 3.91
CA ALA A 130 5.80 21.89 3.93
C ALA A 130 6.48 22.28 5.25
N LEU A 131 6.21 21.56 6.35
CA LEU A 131 6.94 21.72 7.62
C LEU A 131 8.37 21.20 7.55
N SER A 132 8.68 20.37 6.56
CA SER A 132 10.04 19.99 6.23
C SER A 132 10.63 21.07 5.33
N GLU A 133 11.81 21.60 5.66
CA GLU A 133 12.48 22.78 5.05
C GLU A 133 12.83 22.67 3.54
N GLY A 134 12.09 21.88 2.76
CA GLY A 134 12.25 21.65 1.32
C GLY A 134 13.16 20.48 0.99
N GLY A 135 13.59 20.43 -0.27
CA GLY A 135 14.57 19.44 -0.75
C GLY A 135 14.03 18.01 -0.87
N THR A 136 14.95 17.05 -0.83
CA THR A 136 14.65 15.62 -1.04
C THR A 136 13.88 14.98 0.10
N PHE A 137 13.94 15.54 1.31
CA PHE A 137 13.17 15.07 2.46
C PHE A 137 11.69 15.45 2.37
N HIS A 138 11.37 16.61 1.77
CA HIS A 138 9.98 16.99 1.51
C HIS A 138 9.23 15.92 0.68
N ARG A 139 9.88 15.38 -0.36
CA ARG A 139 9.32 14.28 -1.16
C ARG A 139 9.04 13.04 -0.30
N PHE A 140 10.00 12.63 0.53
CA PHE A 140 9.85 11.49 1.43
C PHE A 140 8.66 11.70 2.38
N ALA A 141 8.61 12.83 3.07
CA ALA A 141 7.55 13.16 4.03
C ALA A 141 6.16 13.16 3.36
N ARG A 142 6.06 13.75 2.16
CA ARG A 142 4.83 13.76 1.37
C ARG A 142 4.38 12.36 0.97
N ASP A 143 5.28 11.55 0.40
CA ASP A 143 4.95 10.19 -0.04
C ASP A 143 4.59 9.27 1.13
N MET A 144 5.23 9.46 2.29
CA MET A 144 4.87 8.79 3.54
C MET A 144 3.45 9.13 3.99
N CYS A 145 3.10 10.41 4.03
CA CYS A 145 1.75 10.85 4.38
C CYS A 145 0.70 10.24 3.43
N LEU A 146 0.94 10.32 2.11
CA LEU A 146 0.04 9.78 1.09
C LEU A 146 -0.10 8.25 1.21
N SER A 147 1.00 7.55 1.50
CA SER A 147 1.00 6.11 1.74
C SER A 147 0.14 5.75 2.95
N ASP A 148 0.37 6.41 4.09
CA ASP A 148 -0.37 6.15 5.33
C ASP A 148 -1.87 6.44 5.13
N HIS A 149 -2.22 7.60 4.55
CA HIS A 149 -3.61 7.94 4.24
C HIS A 149 -4.26 6.91 3.31
N ALA A 150 -3.59 6.52 2.22
CA ALA A 150 -4.12 5.50 1.30
C ALA A 150 -4.30 4.14 2.00
N ALA A 151 -3.41 3.79 2.93
CA ALA A 151 -3.53 2.57 3.72
C ALA A 151 -4.75 2.61 4.64
N TYR A 152 -4.88 3.64 5.47
CA TYR A 152 -6.05 3.79 6.37
C TYR A 152 -7.36 3.79 5.59
N ARG A 153 -7.41 4.53 4.48
CA ARG A 153 -8.61 4.56 3.63
C ARG A 153 -8.92 3.19 3.02
N THR A 154 -7.89 2.46 2.59
CA THR A 154 -8.06 1.08 2.11
C THR A 154 -8.68 0.19 3.18
N LEU A 155 -8.17 0.26 4.42
CA LEU A 155 -8.66 -0.55 5.54
C LEU A 155 -10.09 -0.19 5.93
N GLU A 156 -10.45 1.10 5.92
CA GLU A 156 -11.84 1.55 6.08
C GLU A 156 -12.76 0.97 5.00
N LEU A 157 -12.33 1.00 3.73
CA LEU A 157 -13.09 0.47 2.61
C LEU A 157 -13.21 -1.07 2.69
N GLU A 158 -12.17 -1.77 3.15
CA GLU A 158 -12.22 -3.22 3.35
C GLU A 158 -13.17 -3.60 4.49
N ALA A 159 -13.12 -2.89 5.62
CA ALA A 159 -14.08 -3.08 6.70
C ALA A 159 -15.51 -2.79 6.23
N LEU A 160 -15.70 -1.72 5.44
CA LEU A 160 -16.98 -1.42 4.82
C LEU A 160 -17.43 -2.53 3.86
N ALA A 161 -16.51 -3.12 3.08
CA ALA A 161 -16.79 -4.23 2.18
C ALA A 161 -17.17 -5.50 2.93
N GLU A 162 -16.53 -5.80 4.06
CA GLU A 162 -16.91 -6.92 4.92
C GLU A 162 -18.30 -6.72 5.53
N ASP A 163 -18.60 -5.52 6.00
CA ASP A 163 -19.93 -5.19 6.54
C ASP A 163 -20.99 -5.19 5.45
N TRP A 164 -20.69 -4.64 4.27
CA TRP A 164 -21.54 -4.76 3.09
C TRP A 164 -21.71 -6.22 2.67
N GLY A 165 -20.68 -7.07 2.77
CA GLY A 165 -20.77 -8.50 2.50
C GLY A 165 -21.57 -9.31 3.53
N LYS A 166 -21.79 -8.77 4.74
CA LYS A 166 -22.78 -9.29 5.69
C LYS A 166 -24.20 -8.84 5.35
N ILE A 167 -24.34 -7.70 4.67
CA ILE A 167 -25.60 -7.07 4.28
C ILE A 167 -26.08 -7.59 2.91
N PHE A 168 -25.15 -7.88 2.01
CA PHE A 168 -25.34 -8.38 0.65
C PHE A 168 -24.73 -9.77 0.57
N THR A 169 -25.42 -10.74 -0.05
CA THR A 169 -24.80 -12.03 -0.36
C THR A 169 -23.73 -11.81 -1.42
N VAL A 170 -22.48 -11.66 -1.00
CA VAL A 170 -21.34 -11.50 -1.93
C VAL A 170 -20.76 -12.88 -2.19
N ASP A 171 -21.45 -13.66 -3.02
CA ASP A 171 -20.88 -14.87 -3.59
C ASP A 171 -19.75 -14.44 -4.56
N GLY A 172 -18.49 -14.53 -4.13
CA GLY A 172 -17.33 -14.41 -5.03
C GLY A 172 -16.26 -13.36 -4.71
N LEU A 173 -16.06 -12.97 -3.45
CA LEU A 173 -14.78 -12.38 -3.00
C LEU A 173 -13.76 -13.48 -2.65
#